data_AF-A0A166BN47-F1
#
_entry.id   AF-A0A166BN47-F1
#
_cell.length_a   1.000
_cell.length_b   1.000
_cell.length_c   1.000
_cell.angle_alpha   90.00
_cell.angle_beta   90.00
_cell.angle_gamma   90.00
#
_symmetry.space_group_name_H-M   'P 1'
#
loop_
_entity.id
_entity.type
_entity.pdbx_description
1 polymer ?
#
loop_
_entity_poly.entity_id
_entity_poly.type
_entity_poly.pdbx_seq_one_letter_code
_entity_poly.pdbx_strand_id
1 'polypeptide(L)'
;MSATETQTVTQNEPEAATLRLRPAAQTEDGYKYAHLLPVFDPNEHFPPLVPYDHVDPGARALQHADPRAFIANATRISDITPHLGTEIDGVQLTQLDNDGRDELALLVAQRGLVVFRNQQEFLDRGADWYREWGSYFGRLHVHPTSGHPEGLPELHLVYRDANSTFNFERSERISTTLWHSDVSYELQPPGLTTFFLLSQPTTGGDTLFLSQVAALKRLSPQFVAFLRTLKAVHSGVEQANYSRSGNRGGVVRREPVEHVHPVIRKHPVTGQEALYVNKQFTTRIVGLKIEESETILNFLYQHMAASGDVQARVRWEPNTVVLWDNRVTAHSAQVDYGESKERRHGARITPQAERPIPALDGLDLTL
;
A
#
# COMPACT_ATOMS: atom_id res chain seq x y z
N MET A 1 48.05 6.79 59.96
CA MET A 1 47.52 7.57 58.83
C MET A 1 46.71 6.64 57.96
N SER A 2 45.39 6.80 57.94
CA SER A 2 44.56 6.51 56.76
C SER A 2 43.20 7.15 57.03
N ALA A 3 42.92 8.25 56.35
CA ALA A 3 41.64 8.95 56.39
C ALA A 3 40.85 8.49 55.18
N THR A 4 39.69 7.88 55.41
CA THR A 4 38.76 7.48 54.35
C THR A 4 37.92 8.69 53.95
N GLU A 5 38.22 9.28 52.79
CA GLU A 5 37.36 10.29 52.17
C GLU A 5 36.17 9.62 51.47
N THR A 6 34.95 10.06 51.80
CA THR A 6 33.73 9.67 51.10
C THR A 6 33.39 10.79 50.11
N GLN A 7 33.46 10.51 48.81
CA GLN A 7 32.97 11.42 47.77
C GLN A 7 31.54 11.07 47.40
N THR A 8 30.61 12.00 47.62
CA THR A 8 29.24 11.92 47.12
C THR A 8 29.22 12.43 45.69
N VAL A 9 29.03 11.55 44.72
CA VAL A 9 28.79 11.92 43.32
C VAL A 9 27.30 12.16 43.14
N THR A 10 26.90 13.42 42.94
CA THR A 10 25.54 13.79 42.55
C THR A 10 25.31 13.32 41.12
N GLN A 11 24.47 12.30 40.92
CA GLN A 11 23.96 11.96 39.59
C GLN A 11 22.96 13.05 39.18
N ASN A 12 23.30 13.80 38.13
CA ASN A 12 22.32 14.63 37.44
C ASN A 12 21.36 13.69 36.70
N GLU A 13 20.11 13.61 37.15
CA GLU A 13 19.05 13.01 36.36
C GLU A 13 18.91 13.77 35.03
N PRO A 14 18.83 13.09 33.87
CA PRO A 14 18.54 13.77 32.63
C PRO A 14 17.13 14.36 32.71
N GLU A 15 17.06 15.69 32.54
CA GLU A 15 15.81 16.44 32.36
C GLU A 15 14.89 15.70 31.39
N ALA A 16 13.64 15.47 31.81
CA ALA A 16 12.62 14.89 30.96
C ALA A 16 12.55 15.67 29.65
N ALA A 17 12.90 15.00 28.55
CA ALA A 17 12.86 15.58 27.22
C ALA A 17 11.43 16.04 26.94
N THR A 18 11.20 17.34 27.06
CA THR A 18 9.94 17.97 26.67
C THR A 18 9.90 17.90 25.15
N LEU A 19 9.14 16.92 24.63
CA LEU A 19 8.80 16.78 23.22
C LEU A 19 8.04 18.04 22.79
N ARG A 20 8.78 19.05 22.33
CA ARG A 20 8.21 20.19 21.62
C ARG A 20 7.71 19.68 20.27
N LEU A 21 6.40 19.77 20.06
CA LEU A 21 5.80 19.72 18.72
C LEU A 21 6.56 20.73 17.84
N ARG A 22 7.26 20.24 16.81
CA ARG A 22 7.90 21.12 15.83
C ARG A 22 6.81 21.77 14.95
N PRO A 23 6.99 23.02 14.53
CA PRO A 23 6.11 23.63 13.53
C PRO A 23 6.16 22.82 12.23
N ALA A 24 5.10 22.95 11.41
CA ALA A 24 5.00 22.40 10.07
C ALA A 24 6.33 22.52 9.31
N ALA A 25 6.66 21.48 8.53
CA ALA A 25 7.85 21.41 7.70
C ALA A 25 8.12 22.77 7.04
N GLN A 26 9.33 23.30 7.19
CA GLN A 26 9.74 24.51 6.49
C GLN A 26 9.49 24.27 5.00
N THR A 27 8.50 24.96 4.45
CA THR A 27 8.28 25.03 3.01
C THR A 27 9.53 25.68 2.43
N GLU A 28 10.41 24.88 1.82
CA GLU A 28 11.47 25.44 0.99
C GLU A 28 10.80 26.28 -0.10
N ASP A 29 11.13 27.57 -0.15
CA ASP A 29 10.70 28.47 -1.21
C ASP A 29 10.98 27.80 -2.57
N GLY A 30 9.93 27.50 -3.32
CA GLY A 30 10.04 26.93 -4.68
C GLY A 30 9.68 25.45 -4.85
N TYR A 31 9.27 24.69 -3.82
CA TYR A 31 8.75 23.33 -4.04
C TYR A 31 7.37 23.35 -4.72
N LYS A 32 7.30 22.95 -6.01
CA LYS A 32 6.08 22.98 -6.85
C LYS A 32 4.83 22.39 -6.18
N TYR A 33 4.98 21.31 -5.43
CA TYR A 33 3.86 20.60 -4.80
C TYR A 33 3.75 20.85 -3.29
N ALA A 34 4.20 22.01 -2.80
CA ALA A 34 4.09 22.37 -1.39
C ALA A 34 2.64 22.36 -0.86
N HIS A 35 1.67 22.68 -1.72
CA HIS A 35 0.24 22.61 -1.40
C HIS A 35 -0.29 21.17 -1.20
N LEU A 36 0.48 20.14 -1.55
CA LEU A 36 0.16 18.74 -1.31
C LEU A 36 0.92 18.14 -0.12
N LEU A 37 1.60 18.95 0.69
CA LEU A 37 2.28 18.45 1.88
C LEU A 37 1.27 17.93 2.93
N PRO A 38 1.66 16.91 3.72
CA PRO A 38 0.74 16.27 4.66
C PRO A 38 0.38 17.18 5.84
N VAL A 39 -0.91 17.26 6.13
CA VAL A 39 -1.44 17.72 7.41
C VAL A 39 -1.84 16.53 8.29
N PHE A 40 -1.79 16.74 9.60
CA PHE A 40 -2.16 15.76 10.63
C PHE A 40 -3.01 16.45 11.70
N ASP A 41 -4.27 16.75 11.38
CA ASP A 41 -5.18 17.39 12.33
C ASP A 41 -5.66 16.37 13.39
N PRO A 42 -5.34 16.55 14.68
CA PRO A 42 -5.78 15.64 15.74
C PRO A 42 -7.28 15.73 16.05
N ASN A 43 -7.97 16.77 15.56
CA ASN A 43 -9.42 16.97 15.76
C ASN A 43 -10.26 16.39 14.61
N GLU A 44 -9.62 15.95 13.53
CA GLU A 44 -10.31 15.31 12.42
C GLU A 44 -10.77 13.91 12.82
N HIS A 45 -12.03 13.59 12.55
CA HIS A 45 -12.59 12.26 12.80
C HIS A 45 -13.42 11.81 11.61
N PHE A 46 -13.24 10.57 11.21
CA PHE A 46 -14.01 9.94 10.15
C PHE A 46 -14.95 8.89 10.73
N PRO A 47 -16.18 8.79 10.19
CA PRO A 47 -17.07 7.72 10.58
C PRO A 47 -16.49 6.35 10.22
N PRO A 48 -16.95 5.27 10.89
CA PRO A 48 -16.71 3.91 10.44
C PRO A 48 -17.12 3.73 8.98
N LEU A 49 -16.35 2.94 8.24
CA LEU A 49 -16.73 2.58 6.87
C LEU A 49 -17.96 1.68 6.91
N VAL A 50 -18.93 1.98 6.04
CA VAL A 50 -20.12 1.15 5.85
C VAL A 50 -19.98 0.32 4.57
N PRO A 51 -20.55 -0.89 4.51
CA PRO A 51 -20.59 -1.67 3.27
C PRO A 51 -21.17 -0.87 2.11
N TYR A 52 -20.71 -1.16 0.89
CA TYR A 52 -21.23 -0.57 -0.33
C TYR A 52 -21.11 -1.53 -1.51
N ASP A 53 -21.98 -1.34 -2.50
CA ASP A 53 -21.96 -2.14 -3.72
C ASP A 53 -20.85 -1.64 -4.66
N HIS A 54 -19.81 -2.45 -4.80
CA HIS A 54 -18.70 -2.17 -5.71
C HIS A 54 -19.00 -2.75 -7.10
N VAL A 55 -18.94 -1.90 -8.13
CA VAL A 55 -19.02 -2.29 -9.54
C VAL A 55 -17.63 -2.15 -10.15
N ASP A 56 -16.98 -3.27 -10.44
CA ASP A 56 -15.61 -3.28 -10.95
C ASP A 56 -15.56 -2.85 -12.44
N PRO A 57 -14.85 -1.76 -12.79
CA PRO A 57 -14.66 -1.33 -14.17
C PRO A 57 -14.06 -2.40 -15.07
N GLY A 58 -13.16 -3.24 -14.55
CA GLY A 58 -12.53 -4.30 -15.31
C GLY A 58 -13.53 -5.36 -15.79
N ALA A 59 -14.66 -5.55 -15.09
CA ALA A 59 -15.72 -6.45 -15.54
C ALA A 59 -16.48 -5.90 -16.76
N ARG A 60 -16.59 -4.56 -16.89
CA ARG A 60 -17.23 -3.93 -18.07
C ARG A 60 -16.38 -4.12 -19.31
N ALA A 61 -15.05 -3.95 -19.19
CA ALA A 61 -14.11 -4.16 -20.27
C ALA A 61 -14.07 -5.60 -20.83
N LEU A 62 -14.51 -6.61 -20.06
CA LEU A 62 -14.63 -7.98 -20.58
C LEU A 62 -15.61 -8.09 -21.77
N GLN A 63 -16.52 -7.13 -21.92
CA GLN A 63 -17.51 -7.08 -23.01
C GLN A 63 -17.04 -6.20 -24.19
N HIS A 64 -15.91 -5.50 -24.07
CA HIS A 64 -15.39 -4.66 -25.14
C HIS A 64 -14.89 -5.53 -26.30
N ALA A 65 -15.02 -5.03 -27.53
CA ALA A 65 -14.55 -5.73 -28.72
C ALA A 65 -13.02 -5.86 -28.75
N ASP A 66 -12.31 -4.84 -28.25
CA ASP A 66 -10.86 -4.84 -28.05
C ASP A 66 -10.53 -4.25 -26.67
N PRO A 67 -10.35 -5.07 -25.62
CA PRO A 67 -10.06 -4.62 -24.26
C PRO A 67 -8.66 -4.02 -24.07
N ARG A 68 -7.91 -3.79 -25.16
CA ARG A 68 -6.60 -3.15 -25.18
C ARG A 68 -6.57 -1.95 -26.14
N ALA A 69 -7.71 -1.47 -26.61
CA ALA A 69 -7.78 -0.37 -27.56
C ALA A 69 -7.07 0.89 -27.03
N PHE A 70 -7.20 1.17 -25.73
CA PHE A 70 -6.57 2.35 -25.09
C PHE A 70 -5.03 2.41 -25.19
N ILE A 71 -4.37 1.28 -25.45
CA ILE A 71 -2.90 1.18 -25.61
C ILE A 71 -2.48 0.90 -27.05
N ALA A 72 -3.40 0.94 -28.01
CA ALA A 72 -3.09 0.68 -29.42
C ALA A 72 -2.04 1.66 -30.00
N ASN A 73 -2.04 2.90 -29.51
CA ASN A 73 -1.10 3.95 -29.93
C ASN A 73 0.09 4.12 -28.97
N ALA A 74 0.30 3.18 -28.03
CA ALA A 74 1.46 3.21 -27.16
C ALA A 74 2.76 3.14 -27.99
N THR A 75 3.73 3.99 -27.65
CA THR A 75 5.03 4.01 -28.33
C THR A 75 5.91 2.85 -27.89
N ARG A 76 5.72 2.37 -26.65
CA ARG A 76 6.39 1.17 -26.13
C ARG A 76 5.48 0.46 -25.14
N ILE A 77 5.47 -0.87 -25.23
CA ILE A 77 4.89 -1.76 -24.22
C ILE A 77 5.93 -2.84 -23.93
N SER A 78 6.27 -3.01 -22.65
CA SER A 78 7.22 -4.03 -22.21
C SER A 78 6.75 -4.68 -20.92
N ASP A 79 6.71 -6.00 -20.87
CA ASP A 79 6.48 -6.70 -19.61
C ASP A 79 7.71 -6.56 -18.70
N ILE A 80 7.48 -6.25 -17.43
CA ILE A 80 8.55 -6.11 -16.41
C ILE A 80 9.07 -7.51 -16.06
N THR A 81 8.15 -8.44 -15.83
CA THR A 81 8.41 -9.86 -15.69
C THR A 81 7.33 -10.68 -16.41
N PRO A 82 7.55 -11.98 -16.69
CA PRO A 82 6.57 -12.81 -17.39
C PRO A 82 5.16 -12.83 -16.74
N HIS A 83 5.10 -12.75 -15.41
CA HIS A 83 3.86 -12.97 -14.65
C HIS A 83 3.41 -11.77 -13.80
N LEU A 84 4.14 -10.66 -13.84
CA LEU A 84 3.84 -9.45 -13.08
C LEU A 84 4.43 -8.23 -13.77
N GLY A 85 3.61 -7.20 -13.95
CA GLY A 85 4.08 -5.90 -14.39
C GLY A 85 4.11 -5.73 -15.90
N THR A 86 3.57 -4.61 -16.38
CA THR A 86 3.75 -4.13 -17.75
C THR A 86 4.05 -2.64 -17.69
N GLU A 87 5.11 -2.20 -18.37
CA GLU A 87 5.46 -0.80 -18.54
C GLU A 87 4.95 -0.30 -19.90
N ILE A 88 4.35 0.89 -19.90
CA ILE A 88 3.70 1.52 -21.06
C ILE A 88 4.22 2.96 -21.20
N ASP A 89 4.61 3.30 -22.43
CA ASP A 89 4.97 4.65 -22.84
C ASP A 89 4.09 5.09 -24.03
N GLY A 90 3.89 6.39 -24.19
CA GLY A 90 3.08 6.98 -25.26
C GLY A 90 1.57 7.01 -25.01
N VAL A 91 1.10 6.68 -23.81
CA VAL A 91 -0.32 6.81 -23.40
C VAL A 91 -0.42 7.76 -22.21
N GLN A 92 -1.23 8.81 -22.32
CA GLN A 92 -1.49 9.76 -21.24
C GLN A 92 -2.76 9.35 -20.49
N LEU A 93 -2.63 9.01 -19.21
CA LEU A 93 -3.75 8.58 -18.37
C LEU A 93 -4.86 9.65 -18.28
N THR A 94 -4.47 10.92 -18.39
CA THR A 94 -5.40 12.07 -18.36
C THR A 94 -6.30 12.17 -19.59
N GLN A 95 -6.00 11.43 -20.66
CA GLN A 95 -6.74 11.42 -21.92
C GLN A 95 -7.65 10.20 -22.08
N LEU A 96 -7.65 9.29 -21.10
CA LEU A 96 -8.53 8.12 -21.13
C LEU A 96 -9.98 8.54 -20.90
N ASP A 97 -10.83 8.12 -21.83
CA ASP A 97 -12.28 8.10 -21.64
C ASP A 97 -12.72 6.93 -20.74
N ASN A 98 -14.02 6.76 -20.58
CA ASN A 98 -14.57 5.72 -19.72
C ASN A 98 -14.18 4.31 -20.19
N ASP A 99 -14.26 4.05 -21.51
CA ASP A 99 -13.90 2.75 -22.06
C ASP A 99 -12.41 2.45 -21.81
N GLY A 100 -11.53 3.43 -22.06
CA GLY A 100 -10.10 3.29 -21.79
C GLY A 100 -9.77 3.10 -20.31
N ARG A 101 -10.55 3.68 -19.38
CA ARG A 101 -10.40 3.45 -17.94
C ARG A 101 -10.87 2.05 -17.52
N ASP A 102 -11.94 1.53 -18.13
CA ASP A 102 -12.40 0.16 -17.91
C ASP A 102 -11.33 -0.84 -18.38
N GLU A 103 -10.76 -0.60 -19.56
CA GLU A 103 -9.69 -1.41 -20.15
C GLU A 103 -8.40 -1.36 -19.32
N LEU A 104 -8.04 -0.18 -18.82
CA LEU A 104 -6.95 -0.01 -17.87
C LEU A 104 -7.19 -0.85 -16.61
N ALA A 105 -8.40 -0.83 -16.05
CA ALA A 105 -8.73 -1.62 -14.87
C ALA A 105 -8.58 -3.13 -15.12
N LEU A 106 -9.04 -3.60 -16.29
CA LEU A 106 -8.88 -5.00 -16.70
C LEU A 106 -7.39 -5.36 -16.90
N LEU A 107 -6.60 -4.50 -17.55
CA LEU A 107 -5.18 -4.73 -17.74
C LEU A 107 -4.44 -4.83 -16.40
N VAL A 108 -4.74 -3.93 -15.46
CA VAL A 108 -4.16 -3.94 -14.11
C VAL A 108 -4.57 -5.20 -13.36
N ALA A 109 -5.82 -5.64 -13.45
CA ALA A 109 -6.29 -6.89 -12.84
C ALA A 109 -5.59 -8.13 -13.42
N GLN A 110 -5.28 -8.14 -14.72
CA GLN A 110 -4.60 -9.26 -15.38
C GLN A 110 -3.10 -9.30 -15.12
N ARG A 111 -2.45 -8.13 -15.07
CA ARG A 111 -0.99 -7.99 -14.94
C ARG A 111 -0.52 -7.77 -13.51
N GLY A 112 -1.44 -7.45 -12.60
CA GLY A 112 -1.18 -7.10 -11.20
C GLY A 112 -0.52 -5.73 -11.01
N LEU A 113 0.28 -5.28 -11.97
CA LEU A 113 1.07 -4.05 -11.94
C LEU A 113 1.16 -3.46 -13.35
N VAL A 114 0.95 -2.15 -13.48
CA VAL A 114 1.15 -1.40 -14.72
C VAL A 114 1.86 -0.08 -14.41
N VAL A 115 2.88 0.25 -15.19
CA VAL A 115 3.71 1.45 -15.00
C VAL A 115 3.58 2.35 -16.23
N PHE A 116 3.21 3.61 -16.02
CA PHE A 116 3.16 4.63 -17.06
C PHE A 116 4.27 5.66 -16.83
N ARG A 117 5.05 5.93 -17.86
CA ARG A 117 6.12 6.95 -17.83
C ARG A 117 5.61 8.28 -18.42
N ASN A 118 6.34 9.36 -18.16
CA ASN A 118 6.10 10.68 -18.76
C ASN A 118 4.69 11.27 -18.51
N GLN A 119 4.13 11.07 -17.30
CA GLN A 119 2.78 11.46 -16.90
C GLN A 119 2.73 12.82 -16.16
N GLN A 120 3.53 13.82 -16.58
CA GLN A 120 3.59 15.12 -15.90
C GLN A 120 2.20 15.78 -15.81
N GLU A 121 1.39 15.62 -16.85
CA GLU A 121 0.00 16.12 -16.86
C GLU A 121 -0.84 15.53 -15.74
N PHE A 122 -0.68 14.25 -15.42
CA PHE A 122 -1.39 13.56 -14.34
C PHE A 122 -1.00 14.15 -12.99
N LEU A 123 0.31 14.30 -12.74
CA LEU A 123 0.85 14.86 -11.49
C LEU A 123 0.42 16.31 -11.25
N ASP A 124 0.16 17.06 -12.32
CA ASP A 124 -0.26 18.46 -12.27
C ASP A 124 -1.78 18.63 -12.19
N ARG A 125 -2.55 17.53 -12.14
CA ARG A 125 -4.00 17.62 -11.93
C ARG A 125 -4.32 18.06 -10.49
N GLY A 126 -5.48 18.71 -10.35
CA GLY A 126 -5.97 19.23 -9.08
C GLY A 126 -6.82 18.23 -8.29
N ALA A 127 -7.19 18.63 -7.08
CA ALA A 127 -7.96 17.84 -6.13
C ALA A 127 -9.24 17.20 -6.74
N ASP A 128 -10.05 18.00 -7.44
CA ASP A 128 -11.31 17.51 -8.01
C ASP A 128 -11.10 16.46 -9.09
N TRP A 129 -10.03 16.60 -9.89
CA TRP A 129 -9.68 15.62 -10.89
C TRP A 129 -9.19 14.31 -10.25
N TYR A 130 -8.37 14.37 -9.19
CA TYR A 130 -7.98 13.16 -8.46
C TYR A 130 -9.17 12.43 -7.83
N ARG A 131 -10.16 13.19 -7.32
CA ARG A 131 -11.41 12.62 -6.82
C ARG A 131 -12.19 11.93 -7.92
N GLU A 132 -12.35 12.60 -9.07
CA GLU A 132 -13.04 12.05 -10.24
C GLU A 132 -12.35 10.76 -10.72
N TRP A 133 -11.04 10.82 -10.94
CA TRP A 133 -10.21 9.67 -11.33
C TRP A 133 -10.42 8.48 -10.40
N GLY A 134 -10.25 8.67 -9.09
CA GLY A 134 -10.37 7.55 -8.16
C GLY A 134 -11.79 7.06 -7.98
N SER A 135 -12.78 7.96 -7.99
CA SER A 135 -14.20 7.59 -7.86
C SER A 135 -14.69 6.72 -9.02
N TYR A 136 -14.05 6.82 -10.19
CA TYR A 136 -14.33 5.95 -11.33
C TYR A 136 -14.09 4.46 -11.02
N PHE A 137 -13.05 4.17 -10.21
CA PHE A 137 -12.66 2.80 -9.87
C PHE A 137 -13.27 2.29 -8.56
N GLY A 138 -14.04 3.11 -7.83
CA GLY A 138 -14.70 2.72 -6.58
C GLY A 138 -14.79 3.85 -5.56
N ARG A 139 -15.40 3.58 -4.40
CA ARG A 139 -15.48 4.58 -3.32
C ARG A 139 -14.07 4.90 -2.80
N LEU A 140 -13.67 6.17 -2.83
CA LEU A 140 -12.38 6.60 -2.31
C LEU A 140 -12.20 6.25 -0.82
N HIS A 141 -11.12 5.55 -0.49
CA HIS A 141 -10.75 5.27 0.89
C HIS A 141 -10.01 6.46 1.50
N VAL A 142 -10.43 6.88 2.70
CA VAL A 142 -9.72 7.87 3.51
C VAL A 142 -8.91 7.14 4.59
N HIS A 143 -7.59 7.30 4.58
CA HIS A 143 -6.69 6.55 5.45
C HIS A 143 -6.83 6.99 6.92
N PRO A 144 -6.94 6.05 7.89
CA PRO A 144 -7.21 6.40 9.29
C PRO A 144 -6.06 7.13 9.99
N THR A 145 -4.81 6.88 9.59
CA THR A 145 -3.61 7.29 10.36
C THR A 145 -2.56 8.07 9.57
N SER A 146 -2.71 8.21 8.25
CA SER A 146 -1.65 8.80 7.41
C SER A 146 -2.02 10.20 6.95
N GLY A 147 -1.04 11.09 6.86
CA GLY A 147 -1.27 12.46 6.41
C GLY A 147 -1.86 12.53 5.00
N HIS A 148 -2.59 13.61 4.75
CA HIS A 148 -3.19 13.97 3.47
C HIS A 148 -3.01 15.48 3.23
N PRO A 149 -3.19 15.98 2.00
CA PRO A 149 -3.22 17.42 1.79
C PRO A 149 -4.42 18.06 2.49
N GLU A 150 -4.28 19.33 2.86
CA GLU A 150 -5.39 20.12 3.37
C GLU A 150 -6.55 20.13 2.36
N GLY A 151 -7.77 19.83 2.84
CA GLY A 151 -8.96 19.78 2.00
C GLY A 151 -9.05 18.60 1.01
N LEU A 152 -8.13 17.62 1.07
CA LEU A 152 -8.15 16.42 0.21
C LEU A 152 -7.83 15.13 0.99
N PRO A 153 -8.68 14.71 1.95
CA PRO A 153 -8.43 13.52 2.78
C PRO A 153 -8.36 12.19 2.01
N GLU A 154 -8.93 12.14 0.80
CA GLU A 154 -8.91 10.97 -0.06
C GLU A 154 -7.56 10.70 -0.73
N LEU A 155 -6.67 11.72 -0.80
CA LEU A 155 -5.32 11.57 -1.34
C LEU A 155 -4.36 11.19 -0.22
N HIS A 156 -4.07 9.90 -0.11
CA HIS A 156 -3.17 9.38 0.91
C HIS A 156 -1.70 9.69 0.55
N LEU A 157 -0.99 10.35 1.46
CA LEU A 157 0.41 10.71 1.24
C LEU A 157 1.38 9.70 1.88
N VAL A 158 2.42 9.37 1.12
CA VAL A 158 3.61 8.64 1.57
C VAL A 158 4.77 9.62 1.52
N TYR A 159 4.95 10.37 2.60
CA TYR A 159 5.89 11.50 2.66
C TYR A 159 7.08 11.20 3.58
N ARG A 160 8.29 11.48 3.08
CA ARG A 160 9.51 11.62 3.87
C ARG A 160 10.23 12.88 3.46
N ASP A 161 10.50 13.74 4.44
CA ASP A 161 11.26 14.96 4.20
C ASP A 161 12.77 14.72 4.24
N ALA A 162 13.49 15.56 3.51
CA ALA A 162 14.96 15.62 3.45
C ALA A 162 15.60 15.76 4.84
N ASN A 163 14.99 16.58 5.68
CA ASN A 163 15.50 16.94 7.02
C ASN A 163 14.85 16.14 8.16
N SER A 164 14.02 15.14 7.82
CA SER A 164 13.34 14.33 8.80
C SER A 164 14.34 13.34 9.43
N THR A 165 14.51 13.41 10.75
CA THR A 165 15.31 12.43 11.52
C THR A 165 14.58 11.10 11.72
N PHE A 166 13.42 10.91 11.07
CA PHE A 166 12.54 9.74 11.23
C PHE A 166 13.04 8.49 10.49
N ASN A 167 14.35 8.29 10.40
CA ASN A 167 14.99 7.11 9.82
C ASN A 167 14.94 5.91 10.79
N PHE A 168 13.84 5.74 11.53
CA PHE A 168 13.65 4.71 12.56
C PHE A 168 13.52 3.29 12.00
N GLU A 169 13.42 3.13 10.69
CA GLU A 169 13.14 1.82 10.10
C GLU A 169 14.35 0.88 10.12
N ARG A 170 15.57 1.40 10.31
CA ARG A 170 16.78 0.55 10.45
C ARG A 170 17.36 0.49 11.86
N SER A 171 17.01 1.41 12.77
CA SER A 171 17.58 1.40 14.13
C SER A 171 17.21 0.14 14.91
N GLU A 172 16.03 -0.43 14.64
CA GLU A 172 15.51 -1.64 15.29
C GLU A 172 15.29 -2.81 14.31
N ARG A 173 15.72 -2.68 13.05
CA ARG A 173 15.51 -3.70 12.01
C ARG A 173 16.71 -3.81 11.09
N ILE A 174 17.01 -5.04 10.69
CA ILE A 174 18.08 -5.34 9.72
C ILE A 174 17.63 -4.99 8.28
N SER A 175 16.32 -5.05 8.01
CA SER A 175 15.73 -4.70 6.71
C SER A 175 14.44 -3.91 6.91
N THR A 176 14.16 -3.01 5.97
CA THR A 176 12.91 -2.24 5.89
C THR A 176 11.86 -2.93 5.00
N THR A 177 12.20 -4.09 4.40
CA THR A 177 11.27 -4.87 3.60
C THR A 177 10.11 -5.38 4.45
N LEU A 178 8.91 -4.95 4.09
CA LEU A 178 7.64 -5.35 4.70
C LEU A 178 6.60 -5.53 3.61
N TRP A 179 6.36 -6.79 3.25
CA TRP A 179 5.38 -7.16 2.23
C TRP A 179 3.96 -7.03 2.78
N HIS A 180 3.13 -6.25 2.10
CA HIS A 180 1.73 -6.06 2.46
C HIS A 180 0.83 -5.78 1.25
N SER A 181 -0.43 -6.15 1.39
CA SER A 181 -1.53 -5.57 0.62
C SER A 181 -2.13 -4.45 1.47
N ASP A 182 -2.40 -3.30 0.87
CA ASP A 182 -2.86 -2.12 1.57
C ASP A 182 -4.16 -2.39 2.33
N VAL A 183 -4.23 -1.92 3.59
CA VAL A 183 -5.47 -1.82 4.39
C VAL A 183 -6.31 -3.10 4.36
N SER A 184 -5.66 -4.26 4.28
CA SER A 184 -6.34 -5.57 4.19
C SER A 184 -7.19 -5.91 5.42
N TYR A 185 -7.09 -5.13 6.50
CA TYR A 185 -7.95 -5.23 7.69
C TYR A 185 -9.33 -4.63 7.50
N GLU A 186 -9.56 -3.82 6.46
CA GLU A 186 -10.89 -3.28 6.17
C GLU A 186 -11.83 -4.39 5.66
N LEU A 187 -13.14 -4.22 5.85
CA LEU A 187 -14.12 -5.18 5.34
C LEU A 187 -14.12 -5.23 3.80
N GLN A 188 -13.97 -4.07 3.18
CA GLN A 188 -13.81 -3.87 1.74
C GLN A 188 -12.48 -3.13 1.49
N PRO A 189 -11.37 -3.88 1.38
CA PRO A 189 -10.04 -3.31 1.13
C PRO A 189 -9.96 -2.61 -0.24
N PRO A 190 -8.93 -1.78 -0.48
CA PRO A 190 -8.69 -1.18 -1.79
C PRO A 190 -8.46 -2.22 -2.90
N GLY A 191 -8.90 -1.85 -4.11
CA GLY A 191 -8.70 -2.61 -5.34
C GLY A 191 -7.57 -2.05 -6.19
N LEU A 192 -7.92 -1.46 -7.34
CA LEU A 192 -6.96 -0.77 -8.21
C LEU A 192 -6.45 0.49 -7.53
N THR A 193 -5.17 0.50 -7.18
CA THR A 193 -4.52 1.63 -6.53
C THR A 193 -3.66 2.39 -7.53
N THR A 194 -3.78 3.71 -7.56
CA THR A 194 -2.90 4.59 -8.33
C THR A 194 -1.90 5.27 -7.40
N PHE A 195 -0.62 5.29 -7.76
CA PHE A 195 0.44 5.90 -6.96
C PHE A 195 1.45 6.62 -7.85
N PHE A 196 1.92 7.77 -7.40
CA PHE A 196 2.91 8.56 -8.12
C PHE A 196 3.78 9.34 -7.14
N LEU A 197 4.98 9.69 -7.57
CA LEU A 197 5.90 10.51 -6.80
C LEU A 197 5.91 11.94 -7.35
N LEU A 198 5.60 12.89 -6.47
CA LEU A 198 5.73 14.33 -6.64
C LEU A 198 7.19 14.81 -6.39
N SER A 199 7.96 14.00 -5.68
CA SER A 199 9.40 14.14 -5.47
C SER A 199 9.98 12.77 -5.15
N GLN A 200 11.18 12.49 -5.63
CA GLN A 200 11.89 11.24 -5.42
C GLN A 200 13.38 11.50 -5.24
N PRO A 201 14.09 10.65 -4.49
CA PRO A 201 15.55 10.71 -4.42
C PRO A 201 16.17 10.41 -5.79
N THR A 202 17.40 10.86 -6.00
CA THR A 202 18.16 10.60 -7.23
C THR A 202 18.42 9.09 -7.42
N THR A 203 18.56 8.36 -6.33
CA THR A 203 18.69 6.90 -6.30
C THR A 203 18.04 6.29 -5.07
N GLY A 204 17.62 5.02 -5.17
CA GLY A 204 16.87 4.33 -4.12
C GLY A 204 15.41 4.78 -4.06
N GLY A 205 14.69 4.30 -3.05
CA GLY A 205 13.26 4.61 -2.86
C GLY A 205 12.33 3.82 -3.77
N ASP A 206 12.85 2.76 -4.37
CA ASP A 206 12.13 1.84 -5.25
C ASP A 206 10.96 1.16 -4.54
N THR A 207 10.07 0.57 -5.33
CA THR A 207 8.96 -0.21 -4.80
C THR A 207 9.03 -1.62 -5.35
N LEU A 208 9.07 -2.59 -4.43
CA LEU A 208 8.99 -4.01 -4.78
C LEU A 208 7.52 -4.42 -4.83
N PHE A 209 7.18 -5.27 -5.79
CA PHE A 209 5.88 -5.88 -5.96
C PHE A 209 6.03 -7.40 -6.03
N LEU A 210 5.00 -8.10 -5.61
CA LEU A 210 4.90 -9.55 -5.57
C LEU A 210 3.55 -9.99 -6.13
N SER A 211 3.55 -10.97 -7.03
CA SER A 211 2.33 -11.60 -7.52
C SER A 211 1.87 -12.70 -6.57
N GLN A 212 0.79 -12.45 -5.82
CA GLN A 212 0.19 -13.45 -4.93
C GLN A 212 -0.49 -14.58 -5.70
N VAL A 213 -0.86 -14.35 -6.97
CA VAL A 213 -1.36 -15.37 -7.91
C VAL A 213 -0.22 -16.31 -8.31
N ALA A 214 0.92 -15.76 -8.74
CA ALA A 214 2.05 -16.59 -9.13
C ALA A 214 2.62 -17.35 -7.93
N ALA A 215 2.69 -16.71 -6.75
CA ALA A 215 3.10 -17.37 -5.51
C ALA A 215 2.20 -18.56 -5.16
N LEU A 216 0.88 -18.44 -5.31
CA LEU A 216 -0.06 -19.53 -5.07
C LEU A 216 0.17 -20.72 -6.01
N LYS A 217 0.35 -20.45 -7.32
CA LYS A 217 0.54 -21.49 -8.36
C LYS A 217 1.78 -22.36 -8.16
N ARG A 218 2.73 -21.93 -7.32
CA ARG A 218 3.94 -22.70 -6.98
C ARG A 218 3.71 -23.74 -5.87
N LEU A 219 2.65 -23.60 -5.09
CA LEU A 219 2.35 -24.52 -4.00
C LEU A 219 1.78 -25.84 -4.55
N SER A 220 1.98 -26.94 -3.83
CA SER A 220 1.42 -28.23 -4.23
C SER A 220 -0.12 -28.19 -4.23
N PRO A 221 -0.79 -28.90 -5.16
CA PRO A 221 -2.25 -28.90 -5.22
C PRO A 221 -2.93 -29.29 -3.90
N GLN A 222 -2.35 -30.23 -3.14
CA GLN A 222 -2.87 -30.66 -1.84
C GLN A 222 -2.78 -29.54 -0.79
N PHE A 223 -1.68 -28.79 -0.79
CA PHE A 223 -1.51 -27.68 0.14
C PHE A 223 -2.44 -26.51 -0.24
N VAL A 224 -2.59 -26.21 -1.53
CA VAL A 224 -3.59 -25.25 -2.02
C VAL A 224 -5.01 -25.66 -1.60
N ALA A 225 -5.38 -26.93 -1.77
CA ALA A 225 -6.69 -27.44 -1.37
C ALA A 225 -6.95 -27.26 0.13
N PHE A 226 -5.94 -27.51 0.98
CA PHE A 226 -6.01 -27.23 2.41
C PHE A 226 -6.14 -25.72 2.70
N LEU A 227 -5.29 -24.87 2.11
CA LEU A 227 -5.34 -23.42 2.34
C LEU A 227 -6.66 -22.79 1.90
N ARG A 228 -7.35 -23.34 0.88
CA ARG A 228 -8.67 -22.88 0.44
C ARG A 228 -9.74 -22.98 1.53
N THR A 229 -9.57 -23.88 2.51
CA THR A 229 -10.51 -24.03 3.62
C THR A 229 -10.24 -23.06 4.78
N LEU A 230 -9.15 -22.28 4.71
CA LEU A 230 -8.69 -21.44 5.81
C LEU A 230 -9.13 -19.98 5.62
N LYS A 231 -9.37 -19.33 6.75
CA LYS A 231 -9.64 -17.90 6.87
C LYS A 231 -8.77 -17.30 7.98
N ALA A 232 -8.37 -16.05 7.84
CA ALA A 232 -7.44 -15.39 8.75
C ALA A 232 -7.96 -14.02 9.17
N VAL A 233 -7.56 -13.59 10.37
CA VAL A 233 -7.88 -12.26 10.89
C VAL A 233 -6.85 -11.27 10.38
N HIS A 234 -7.33 -10.17 9.81
CA HIS A 234 -6.53 -9.02 9.43
C HIS A 234 -6.86 -7.86 10.37
N SER A 235 -5.85 -7.25 10.98
CA SER A 235 -6.00 -6.26 12.05
C SER A 235 -5.31 -4.93 11.74
N GLY A 236 -6.03 -3.83 11.93
CA GLY A 236 -5.47 -2.47 11.89
C GLY A 236 -4.90 -1.99 13.23
N VAL A 237 -5.04 -2.78 14.30
CA VAL A 237 -4.74 -2.36 15.68
C VAL A 237 -3.28 -2.01 15.87
N GLU A 238 -2.35 -2.83 15.36
CA GLU A 238 -0.91 -2.53 15.46
C GLU A 238 -0.53 -1.24 14.75
N GLN A 239 -1.11 -0.98 13.57
CA GLN A 239 -0.88 0.26 12.84
C GLN A 239 -1.40 1.48 13.60
N ALA A 240 -2.60 1.39 14.19
CA ALA A 240 -3.17 2.46 15.00
C ALA A 240 -2.33 2.71 16.27
N ASN A 241 -1.88 1.65 16.94
CA ASN A 241 -1.03 1.77 18.13
C ASN A 241 0.34 2.38 17.80
N TYR A 242 0.92 2.01 16.65
CA TYR A 242 2.15 2.64 16.16
C TYR A 242 1.96 4.14 15.91
N SER A 243 0.80 4.57 15.38
CA SER A 243 0.49 6.00 15.25
C SER A 243 0.34 6.65 16.62
N ARG A 244 -0.47 6.08 17.53
CA ARG A 244 -0.73 6.59 18.89
C ARG A 244 0.54 6.75 19.73
N SER A 245 1.61 6.01 19.45
CA SER A 245 2.91 6.18 20.13
C SER A 245 3.72 7.39 19.64
N GLY A 246 3.13 8.27 18.82
CA GLY A 246 3.72 9.52 18.35
C GLY A 246 4.35 9.42 16.96
N ASN A 247 4.28 8.26 16.29
CA ASN A 247 4.73 8.12 14.92
C ASN A 247 3.66 8.64 13.95
N ARG A 248 4.06 9.01 12.72
CA ARG A 248 3.14 9.45 11.66
C ARG A 248 2.18 10.57 12.10
N GLY A 249 2.69 11.52 12.86
CA GLY A 249 1.90 12.65 13.37
C GLY A 249 1.01 12.33 14.58
N GLY A 250 1.00 11.10 15.09
CA GLY A 250 0.27 10.79 16.33
C GLY A 250 -1.24 10.60 16.15
N VAL A 251 -1.76 10.69 14.93
CA VAL A 251 -3.21 10.76 14.68
C VAL A 251 -3.82 9.40 14.37
N VAL A 252 -5.01 9.16 14.93
CA VAL A 252 -5.90 8.05 14.55
C VAL A 252 -7.29 8.65 14.41
N ARG A 253 -7.72 8.85 13.17
CA ARG A 253 -8.95 9.59 12.83
C ARG A 253 -10.15 8.66 12.61
N ARG A 254 -9.92 7.35 12.53
CA ARG A 254 -10.94 6.30 12.58
C ARG A 254 -10.41 5.16 13.43
N GLU A 255 -11.25 4.61 14.30
CA GLU A 255 -10.86 3.50 15.16
C GLU A 255 -10.45 2.26 14.34
N PRO A 256 -9.42 1.50 14.77
CA PRO A 256 -8.95 0.33 14.05
C PRO A 256 -10.00 -0.78 14.08
N VAL A 257 -10.05 -1.54 13.00
CA VAL A 257 -10.96 -2.68 12.83
C VAL A 257 -10.18 -3.97 12.63
N GLU A 258 -10.87 -5.08 12.86
CA GLU A 258 -10.41 -6.42 12.51
C GLU A 258 -11.47 -7.14 11.69
N HIS A 259 -11.06 -7.79 10.60
CA HIS A 259 -11.97 -8.57 9.77
C HIS A 259 -11.37 -9.92 9.40
N VAL A 260 -12.24 -10.90 9.20
CA VAL A 260 -11.87 -12.24 8.75
C VAL A 260 -11.97 -12.28 7.23
N HIS A 261 -10.86 -12.64 6.60
CA HIS A 261 -10.71 -12.79 5.16
C HIS A 261 -10.23 -14.20 4.80
N PRO A 262 -10.52 -14.70 3.59
CA PRO A 262 -10.05 -16.02 3.17
C PRO A 262 -8.52 -16.00 3.00
N VAL A 263 -7.84 -17.10 3.34
CA VAL A 263 -6.39 -17.24 3.07
C VAL A 263 -6.11 -17.33 1.58
N ILE A 264 -7.05 -17.90 0.81
CA ILE A 264 -7.04 -17.87 -0.66
C ILE A 264 -8.31 -17.18 -1.12
N ARG A 265 -8.14 -16.02 -1.77
CA ARG A 265 -9.24 -15.28 -2.39
C ARG A 265 -9.35 -15.58 -3.88
N LYS A 266 -10.53 -15.35 -4.44
CA LYS A 266 -10.82 -15.32 -5.87
C LYS A 266 -10.98 -13.87 -6.34
N HIS A 267 -10.39 -13.53 -7.48
CA HIS A 267 -10.55 -12.23 -8.11
C HIS A 267 -11.90 -12.17 -8.86
N PRO A 268 -12.77 -11.17 -8.63
CA PRO A 268 -14.11 -11.14 -9.21
C PRO A 268 -14.11 -11.04 -10.75
N VAL A 269 -13.19 -10.26 -11.33
CA VAL A 269 -13.05 -10.09 -12.80
C VAL A 269 -12.30 -11.24 -13.47
N THR A 270 -11.06 -11.51 -13.06
CA THR A 270 -10.19 -12.47 -13.76
C THR A 270 -10.46 -13.93 -13.38
N GLY A 271 -11.19 -14.16 -12.29
CA GLY A 271 -11.40 -15.50 -11.73
C GLY A 271 -10.15 -16.16 -11.13
N GLN A 272 -9.00 -15.48 -11.14
CA GLN A 272 -7.75 -16.00 -10.61
C GLN A 272 -7.81 -16.12 -9.09
N GLU A 273 -7.11 -17.13 -8.56
CA GLU A 273 -6.93 -17.28 -7.12
C GLU A 273 -5.58 -16.68 -6.68
N ALA A 274 -5.55 -16.09 -5.50
CA ALA A 274 -4.36 -15.48 -4.91
C ALA A 274 -4.26 -15.78 -3.41
N LEU A 275 -3.02 -15.93 -2.92
CA LEU A 275 -2.75 -15.90 -1.48
C LEU A 275 -3.15 -14.51 -0.93
N TYR A 276 -3.99 -14.45 0.09
CA TYR A 276 -4.47 -13.19 0.67
C TYR A 276 -4.10 -13.07 2.14
N VAL A 277 -2.81 -13.23 2.42
CA VAL A 277 -2.22 -13.02 3.73
C VAL A 277 -1.01 -12.11 3.59
N ASN A 278 -0.72 -11.34 4.62
CA ASN A 278 0.49 -10.54 4.66
C ASN A 278 0.98 -10.31 6.08
N LYS A 279 2.30 -10.20 6.22
CA LYS A 279 2.96 -10.12 7.53
C LYS A 279 2.57 -8.87 8.33
N GLN A 280 2.16 -7.80 7.65
CA GLN A 280 1.85 -6.54 8.31
C GLN A 280 0.48 -6.54 9.00
N PHE A 281 -0.51 -7.25 8.45
CA PHE A 281 -1.89 -7.15 8.93
C PHE A 281 -2.51 -8.48 9.34
N THR A 282 -2.05 -9.61 8.80
CA THR A 282 -2.62 -10.91 9.14
C THR A 282 -2.07 -11.41 10.48
N THR A 283 -2.94 -11.56 11.49
CA THR A 283 -2.56 -11.88 12.87
C THR A 283 -2.65 -13.36 13.21
N ARG A 284 -3.70 -14.06 12.75
CA ARG A 284 -3.89 -15.49 13.01
C ARG A 284 -4.83 -16.15 12.01
N ILE A 285 -4.70 -17.45 11.83
CA ILE A 285 -5.66 -18.30 11.11
C ILE A 285 -6.75 -18.74 12.08
N VAL A 286 -8.01 -18.50 11.72
CA VAL A 286 -9.17 -18.84 12.56
C VAL A 286 -9.32 -20.36 12.64
N GLY A 287 -9.57 -20.86 13.86
CA GLY A 287 -9.80 -22.28 14.12
C GLY A 287 -8.55 -23.14 14.29
N LEU A 288 -7.35 -22.58 14.05
CA LEU A 288 -6.08 -23.26 14.31
C LEU A 288 -5.50 -22.83 15.66
N LYS A 289 -4.65 -23.69 16.24
CA LYS A 289 -3.84 -23.33 17.41
C LYS A 289 -2.76 -22.31 17.02
N ILE A 290 -2.16 -21.67 18.03
CA ILE A 290 -1.18 -20.61 17.84
C ILE A 290 0.00 -21.11 17.00
N GLU A 291 0.62 -22.23 17.40
CA GLU A 291 1.80 -22.78 16.74
C GLU A 291 1.49 -23.24 15.31
N GLU A 292 0.30 -23.78 15.07
CA GLU A 292 -0.17 -24.20 13.74
C GLU A 292 -0.35 -22.98 12.82
N SER A 293 -1.07 -21.96 13.31
CA SER A 293 -1.31 -20.70 12.62
C SER A 293 0.02 -20.01 12.28
N GLU A 294 0.90 -19.85 13.26
CA GLU A 294 2.21 -19.23 13.07
C GLU A 294 3.07 -20.00 12.07
N THR A 295 3.09 -21.34 12.16
CA THR A 295 3.86 -22.18 11.23
C THR A 295 3.40 -21.97 9.79
N ILE A 296 2.09 -21.99 9.54
CA ILE A 296 1.54 -21.82 8.19
C ILE A 296 1.78 -20.39 7.69
N LEU A 297 1.47 -19.37 8.50
CA LEU A 297 1.66 -17.98 8.10
C LEU A 297 3.13 -17.66 7.80
N ASN A 298 4.05 -18.10 8.66
CA ASN A 298 5.49 -17.89 8.45
C ASN A 298 6.01 -18.61 7.21
N PHE A 299 5.53 -19.84 6.94
CA PHE A 299 5.84 -20.53 5.68
C PHE A 299 5.38 -19.71 4.47
N LEU A 300 4.15 -19.21 4.47
CA LEU A 300 3.60 -18.41 3.36
C LEU A 300 4.35 -17.08 3.19
N TYR A 301 4.68 -16.39 4.28
CA TYR A 301 5.45 -15.14 4.23
C TYR A 301 6.86 -15.37 3.70
N GLN A 302 7.53 -16.43 4.14
CA GLN A 302 8.87 -16.77 3.68
C GLN A 302 8.87 -17.17 2.20
N HIS A 303 7.90 -18.01 1.79
CA HIS A 303 7.70 -18.39 0.38
C HIS A 303 7.57 -17.15 -0.50
N MET A 304 6.65 -16.24 -0.14
CA MET A 304 6.44 -14.99 -0.87
C MET A 304 7.69 -14.10 -0.91
N ALA A 305 8.35 -13.90 0.24
CA ALA A 305 9.51 -13.01 0.33
C ALA A 305 10.76 -13.57 -0.37
N ALA A 306 10.98 -14.88 -0.36
CA ALA A 306 12.15 -15.54 -0.93
C ALA A 306 12.01 -15.87 -2.42
N SER A 307 10.79 -15.85 -2.97
CA SER A 307 10.53 -16.18 -4.37
C SER A 307 10.75 -14.96 -5.27
N GLY A 308 12.01 -14.66 -5.61
CA GLY A 308 12.37 -13.55 -6.48
C GLY A 308 11.80 -13.66 -7.90
N ASP A 309 11.45 -14.87 -8.36
CA ASP A 309 10.87 -15.17 -9.67
C ASP A 309 9.37 -14.82 -9.79
N VAL A 310 8.72 -14.43 -8.69
CA VAL A 310 7.34 -13.90 -8.68
C VAL A 310 7.27 -12.43 -8.26
N GLN A 311 8.43 -11.77 -8.17
CA GLN A 311 8.57 -10.37 -7.77
C GLN A 311 8.92 -9.48 -8.96
N ALA A 312 8.56 -8.21 -8.86
CA ALA A 312 8.98 -7.15 -9.76
C ALA A 312 9.51 -5.97 -8.93
N ARG A 313 10.45 -5.20 -9.49
CA ARG A 313 10.98 -3.99 -8.87
C ARG A 313 10.73 -2.81 -9.79
N VAL A 314 10.04 -1.80 -9.28
CA VAL A 314 9.83 -0.54 -9.99
C VAL A 314 10.83 0.48 -9.46
N ARG A 315 11.75 0.89 -10.35
CA ARG A 315 12.60 2.05 -10.14
C ARG A 315 11.83 3.31 -10.52
N TRP A 316 11.82 4.27 -9.60
CA TRP A 316 11.13 5.54 -9.83
C TRP A 316 11.93 6.45 -10.75
N GLU A 317 11.24 6.96 -11.76
CA GLU A 317 11.73 8.03 -12.64
C GLU A 317 10.78 9.22 -12.50
N PRO A 318 11.22 10.45 -12.80
CA PRO A 318 10.33 11.61 -12.83
C PRO A 318 9.07 11.32 -13.65
N ASN A 319 7.92 11.80 -13.18
CA ASN A 319 6.65 11.71 -13.90
C ASN A 319 6.18 10.27 -14.15
N THR A 320 6.53 9.34 -13.26
CA THR A 320 6.02 7.97 -13.30
C THR A 320 4.72 7.87 -12.50
N VAL A 321 3.71 7.24 -13.10
CA VAL A 321 2.49 6.80 -12.40
C VAL A 321 2.45 5.28 -12.44
N VAL A 322 2.24 4.67 -11.28
CA VAL A 322 2.15 3.22 -11.10
C VAL A 322 0.75 2.87 -10.65
N LEU A 323 0.17 1.85 -11.28
CA LEU A 323 -1.11 1.27 -10.89
C LEU A 323 -0.91 -0.20 -10.57
N TRP A 324 -1.51 -0.67 -9.49
CA TRP A 324 -1.50 -2.10 -9.16
C TRP A 324 -2.87 -2.55 -8.67
N ASP A 325 -3.11 -3.85 -8.81
CA ASP A 325 -4.27 -4.49 -8.23
C ASP A 325 -3.93 -5.01 -6.83
N ASN A 326 -4.39 -4.31 -5.80
CA ASN A 326 -4.12 -4.62 -4.40
C ASN A 326 -4.80 -5.93 -3.95
N ARG A 327 -5.68 -6.51 -4.77
CA ARG A 327 -6.37 -7.78 -4.52
C ARG A 327 -5.51 -8.99 -4.83
N VAL A 328 -4.47 -8.83 -5.65
CA VAL A 328 -3.63 -9.94 -6.14
C VAL A 328 -2.13 -9.66 -6.02
N THR A 329 -1.77 -8.53 -5.42
CA THR A 329 -0.38 -8.14 -5.19
C THR A 329 -0.11 -7.80 -3.72
N ALA A 330 1.12 -8.08 -3.31
CA ALA A 330 1.72 -7.44 -2.15
C ALA A 330 2.88 -6.56 -2.62
N HIS A 331 3.21 -5.52 -1.84
CA HIS A 331 4.30 -4.62 -2.17
C HIS A 331 5.09 -4.20 -0.93
N SER A 332 6.27 -3.64 -1.17
CA SER A 332 7.13 -3.09 -0.12
C SER A 332 7.89 -1.88 -0.64
N ALA A 333 7.70 -0.73 0.02
CA ALA A 333 8.50 0.46 -0.20
C ALA A 333 9.92 0.25 0.35
N GLN A 334 10.94 0.52 -0.48
CA GLN A 334 12.33 0.43 -0.03
C GLN A 334 12.79 1.77 0.54
N VAL A 335 13.47 1.70 1.69
CA VAL A 335 14.04 2.87 2.38
C VAL A 335 15.55 2.70 2.44
N ASP A 336 16.15 2.76 1.26
CA ASP A 336 17.58 2.60 0.97
C ASP A 336 18.25 3.91 0.54
N TYR A 337 17.57 5.04 0.73
CA TYR A 337 18.01 6.37 0.33
C TYR A 337 18.19 7.32 1.54
N GLY A 338 18.14 6.84 2.78
CA GLY A 338 18.15 7.71 3.97
C GLY A 338 19.41 8.58 4.15
N GLU A 339 20.56 8.12 3.63
CA GLU A 339 21.82 8.88 3.68
C GLU A 339 21.84 10.06 2.70
N SER A 340 21.06 10.00 1.62
CA SER A 340 20.96 11.07 0.63
C SER A 340 20.34 12.34 1.19
N LYS A 341 19.55 12.23 2.28
CA LYS A 341 18.72 13.30 2.83
C LYS A 341 17.85 13.96 1.76
N GLU A 342 17.41 13.20 0.77
CA GLU A 342 16.50 13.68 -0.27
C GLU A 342 15.04 13.46 0.12
N ARG A 343 14.16 14.36 -0.34
CA ARG A 343 12.71 14.27 -0.14
C ARG A 343 12.12 13.18 -1.03
N ARG A 344 11.25 12.34 -0.44
CA ARG A 344 10.36 11.45 -1.19
C ARG A 344 8.91 11.79 -0.84
N HIS A 345 8.19 12.34 -1.81
CA HIS A 345 6.81 12.76 -1.65
C HIS A 345 5.95 11.95 -2.62
N GLY A 346 5.31 10.90 -2.12
CA GLY A 346 4.36 10.10 -2.87
C GLY A 346 2.91 10.42 -2.53
N ALA A 347 2.04 10.31 -3.51
CA ALA A 347 0.61 10.45 -3.36
C ALA A 347 -0.11 9.22 -3.93
N ARG A 348 -1.15 8.78 -3.25
CA ARG A 348 -1.86 7.54 -3.52
C ARG A 348 -3.36 7.76 -3.54
N ILE A 349 -4.01 7.25 -4.59
CA ILE A 349 -5.46 7.21 -4.74
C ILE A 349 -5.87 5.75 -4.61
N THR A 350 -6.60 5.41 -3.54
CA THR A 350 -6.96 4.03 -3.17
C THR A 350 -8.48 3.85 -3.09
N PRO A 351 -9.17 3.59 -4.21
CA PRO A 351 -10.58 3.21 -4.20
C PRO A 351 -10.80 1.85 -3.53
N GLN A 352 -11.79 1.75 -2.65
CA GLN A 352 -12.25 0.49 -2.06
C GLN A 352 -12.82 -0.42 -3.14
N ALA A 353 -12.71 -1.73 -2.96
CA ALA A 353 -13.27 -2.73 -3.88
C ALA A 353 -14.33 -3.61 -3.18
N GLU A 354 -14.53 -4.82 -3.68
CA GLU A 354 -15.42 -5.81 -3.08
C GLU A 354 -14.89 -6.35 -1.75
N ARG A 355 -15.78 -6.95 -0.93
CA ARG A 355 -15.33 -7.81 0.18
C ARG A 355 -14.60 -9.02 -0.44
N PRO A 356 -13.39 -9.39 0.03
CA PRO A 356 -12.66 -10.51 -0.53
C PRO A 356 -13.49 -11.79 -0.63
N ILE A 357 -13.62 -12.32 -1.85
CA ILE A 357 -14.41 -13.52 -2.15
C ILE A 357 -13.54 -14.76 -1.90
N PRO A 358 -13.95 -15.72 -1.06
CA PRO A 358 -13.23 -16.97 -0.89
C PRO A 358 -13.07 -17.75 -2.20
N ALA A 359 -11.94 -18.45 -2.37
CA ALA A 359 -11.79 -19.41 -3.47
C ALA A 359 -12.62 -20.69 -3.27
N LEU A 360 -12.92 -21.04 -2.02
CA LEU A 360 -13.84 -22.12 -1.67
C LEU A 360 -15.25 -21.56 -1.47
N ASP A 361 -16.17 -21.94 -2.35
CA ASP A 361 -17.57 -21.55 -2.23
C ASP A 361 -18.15 -22.02 -0.89
N GLY A 362 -18.87 -21.13 -0.21
CA GLY A 362 -19.49 -21.41 1.09
C GLY A 362 -18.56 -21.32 2.30
N LEU A 363 -17.29 -20.92 2.14
CA LEU A 363 -16.43 -20.62 3.30
C LEU A 363 -17.00 -19.45 4.10
N ASP A 364 -17.44 -19.73 5.33
CA ASP A 364 -17.98 -18.71 6.23
C ASP A 364 -16.86 -17.80 6.76
N LEU A 365 -16.99 -16.49 6.56
CA LEU A 365 -16.04 -15.46 7.01
C LEU A 365 -16.51 -14.74 8.30
N THR A 366 -17.36 -15.38 9.11
CA THR A 366 -17.60 -14.96 10.50
C THR A 366 -16.45 -15.42 11.41
N LEU A 367 -16.35 -14.85 12.61
CA LEU A 367 -15.31 -15.22 13.60
C LEU A 367 -15.61 -16.55 14.30
#